data_AF-A0A7X2DA75-F1
#
_entry.id   AF-A0A7X2DA75-F1
#
_cell.length_a   1.000
_cell.length_b   1.000
_cell.length_c   1.000
_cell.angle_alpha   90.00
_cell.angle_beta   90.00
_cell.angle_gamma   90.00
#
_symmetry.space_group_name_H-M   'P 1'
#
loop_
_entity.id
_entity.type
_entity.pdbx_description
1 polymer ?
#
loop_
_entity_poly.entity_id
_entity_poly.type
_entity_poly.pdbx_seq_one_letter_code
_entity_poly.pdbx_strand_id
1 'polypeptide(L)'
;MKNVLSVKRAALVILALLVLPTAVTYAQQTEDRYLTITEEGEFVREIDVTGWDPGEEFIYLMSGFVKFYYPWQGEDSLDYRIEDGLLWVNDKLIGANLEEVAFADLSNPEEILTVIRVERQHMPELKRFPNLTAVRVSSEIDDADLKHLAGLTNLRWLWLPDQITDAGLGHLSGLTNLRVLDLKDTDITDAGLAHLKGLKNLRELDLGWTKITGAGLRHLKGLTNLRVLDLWRTAITDAGLVHLKDLANLRVLDLGGTDITDAGLRHLSGLTNLRWLWLPDQITDAGLAHLKGLTNLRWLWLYGTKVTDAGLVHLEGLTNLRVLDLGRTDITDAGVEELKKALPECKIYH
;
A
#
# COMPACT_ATOMS: atom_id res chain seq x y z
N MET A 1 51.50 -23.76 41.76
CA MET A 1 51.38 -22.63 40.80
C MET A 1 50.56 -23.09 39.60
N LYS A 2 49.68 -22.21 39.06
CA LYS A 2 49.02 -22.22 37.72
C LYS A 2 48.78 -23.59 37.04
N ASN A 3 47.53 -24.10 36.91
CA ASN A 3 46.56 -23.87 35.80
C ASN A 3 46.44 -25.14 34.88
N VAL A 4 45.34 -25.50 34.19
CA VAL A 4 43.87 -25.23 34.30
C VAL A 4 43.08 -26.20 33.34
N LEU A 5 41.76 -26.46 33.55
CA LEU A 5 40.80 -27.26 32.71
C LEU A 5 41.14 -28.78 32.51
N SER A 6 40.30 -29.84 32.60
CA SER A 6 38.85 -30.18 32.50
C SER A 6 38.28 -30.39 31.07
N VAL A 7 37.93 -31.58 30.50
CA VAL A 7 37.22 -32.85 30.91
C VAL A 7 35.70 -32.83 30.56
N LYS A 8 35.22 -33.38 29.43
CA LYS A 8 34.70 -34.77 29.12
C LYS A 8 34.34 -34.83 27.59
N ARG A 9 34.45 -35.91 26.76
CA ARG A 9 33.78 -37.25 26.66
C ARG A 9 32.22 -37.18 26.61
N ALA A 10 31.43 -37.52 25.57
CA ALA A 10 31.39 -38.60 24.55
C ALA A 10 30.93 -39.99 25.10
N ALA A 11 30.06 -40.80 24.47
CA ALA A 11 29.39 -40.82 23.13
C ALA A 11 27.89 -41.30 23.25
N LEU A 12 27.10 -41.90 22.32
CA LEU A 12 27.30 -42.56 21.00
C LEU A 12 26.05 -42.45 20.03
N VAL A 13 25.40 -43.56 19.59
CA VAL A 13 24.42 -43.64 18.45
C VAL A 13 23.30 -44.68 18.69
N ILE A 14 22.05 -44.40 18.25
CA ILE A 14 21.03 -45.37 17.75
C ILE A 14 20.25 -44.73 16.57
N LEU A 15 19.81 -45.53 15.58
CA LEU A 15 19.01 -45.11 14.42
C LEU A 15 17.78 -46.03 14.22
N ALA A 16 16.55 -45.51 14.23
CA ALA A 16 15.33 -46.28 13.89
C ALA A 16 14.14 -45.42 13.41
N LEU A 17 13.89 -45.48 12.09
CA LEU A 17 12.62 -45.42 11.33
C LEU A 17 11.36 -44.67 11.86
N LEU A 18 10.85 -43.80 10.97
CA LEU A 18 9.42 -43.64 10.60
C LEU A 18 8.37 -43.27 11.67
N VAL A 19 8.28 -41.97 12.00
CA VAL A 19 7.01 -41.21 11.89
C VAL A 19 7.33 -39.83 11.32
N LEU A 20 6.55 -39.34 10.34
CA LEU A 20 6.62 -37.93 9.91
C LEU A 20 5.88 -37.07 10.96
N PRO A 21 6.51 -36.05 11.56
CA PRO A 21 5.76 -34.99 12.21
C PRO A 21 4.96 -34.27 11.13
N THR A 22 3.64 -34.34 11.18
CA THR A 22 2.79 -33.40 10.46
C THR A 22 3.16 -32.01 10.95
N ALA A 23 3.68 -31.16 10.06
CA ALA A 23 3.94 -29.77 10.34
C ALA A 23 2.61 -29.02 10.44
N VAL A 24 1.87 -29.24 11.54
CA VAL A 24 0.80 -28.36 11.99
C VAL A 24 1.49 -27.07 12.42
N THR A 25 1.66 -26.17 11.45
CA THR A 25 2.00 -24.78 11.73
C THR A 25 0.83 -24.19 12.50
N TYR A 26 0.89 -24.26 13.82
CA TYR A 26 0.18 -23.32 14.67
C TYR A 26 0.60 -21.94 14.20
N ALA A 27 -0.32 -21.24 13.52
CA ALA A 27 -0.20 -19.80 13.40
C ALA A 27 -0.13 -19.28 14.84
N GLN A 28 0.98 -18.66 15.20
CA GLN A 28 1.00 -17.89 16.44
C GLN A 28 -0.08 -16.82 16.27
N GLN A 29 -1.12 -16.92 17.08
CA GLN A 29 -2.13 -15.88 17.18
C GLN A 29 -1.40 -14.64 17.69
N THR A 30 -1.15 -13.68 16.80
CA THR A 30 -0.53 -12.41 17.19
C THR A 30 -1.45 -11.77 18.21
N GLU A 31 -0.91 -11.46 19.38
CA GLU A 31 -1.63 -10.69 20.39
C GLU A 31 -1.99 -9.34 19.78
N ASP A 32 -3.24 -8.91 19.94
CA ASP A 32 -3.75 -7.67 19.36
C ASP A 32 -2.91 -6.50 19.89
N ARG A 33 -2.28 -5.75 18.98
CA ARG A 33 -1.36 -4.67 19.30
C ARG A 33 -1.90 -3.34 18.79
N TYR A 34 -2.00 -2.38 19.68
CA TYR A 34 -2.51 -1.05 19.39
C TYR A 34 -1.43 0.01 19.67
N LEU A 35 -1.38 1.02 18.80
CA LEU A 35 -0.55 2.20 18.96
C LEU A 35 -1.44 3.38 19.37
N THR A 36 -1.19 3.95 20.54
CA THR A 36 -1.77 5.24 20.93
C THR A 36 -0.97 6.38 20.31
N ILE A 37 -1.64 7.34 19.67
CA ILE A 37 -1.04 8.54 19.08
C ILE A 37 -1.57 9.79 19.80
N THR A 38 -0.64 10.61 20.28
CA THR A 38 -0.90 11.94 20.87
C THR A 38 -0.18 13.05 20.09
N GLU A 39 -0.73 14.27 20.16
CA GLU A 39 -0.11 15.51 19.68
C GLU A 39 0.04 16.44 20.89
N GLU A 40 1.29 16.80 21.24
CA GLU A 40 1.63 17.53 22.47
C GLU A 40 1.01 16.94 23.76
N GLY A 41 0.88 15.61 23.83
CA GLY A 41 0.26 14.87 24.93
C GLY A 41 -1.27 14.74 24.88
N GLU A 42 -1.96 15.43 23.98
CA GLU A 42 -3.41 15.30 23.78
C GLU A 42 -3.75 14.14 22.83
N PHE A 43 -4.82 13.38 23.12
CA PHE A 43 -5.17 12.17 22.35
C PHE A 43 -5.68 12.49 20.95
N VAL A 44 -4.98 11.98 19.92
CA VAL A 44 -5.40 12.10 18.52
C VAL A 44 -6.19 10.87 18.09
N ARG A 45 -5.61 9.67 18.24
CA ARG A 45 -6.24 8.39 17.82
C ARG A 45 -5.48 7.17 18.34
N GLU A 46 -6.11 6.02 18.21
CA GLU A 46 -5.50 4.69 18.30
C GLU A 46 -5.42 4.04 16.90
N ILE A 47 -4.41 3.20 16.65
CA ILE A 47 -4.27 2.40 15.43
C ILE A 47 -4.04 0.94 15.79
N ASP A 48 -4.78 0.03 15.16
CA ASP A 48 -4.48 -1.42 15.13
C ASP A 48 -3.20 -1.66 14.30
N VAL A 49 -2.12 -1.99 15.01
CA VAL A 49 -0.78 -2.32 14.47
C VAL A 49 -0.48 -3.82 14.59
N THR A 50 -1.52 -4.66 14.74
CA THR A 50 -1.38 -6.10 14.91
C THR A 50 -0.75 -6.74 13.67
N GLY A 51 0.44 -7.32 13.85
CA GLY A 51 1.20 -7.93 12.76
C GLY A 51 1.80 -6.93 11.76
N TRP A 52 2.01 -5.68 12.16
CA TRP A 52 2.90 -4.74 11.47
C TRP A 52 4.36 -5.06 11.80
N ASP A 53 5.27 -4.76 10.88
CA ASP A 53 6.72 -4.93 11.09
C ASP A 53 7.38 -3.55 11.34
N PRO A 54 8.29 -3.41 12.33
CA PRO A 54 8.99 -2.14 12.58
C PRO A 54 9.70 -1.56 11.34
N GLY A 55 9.30 -0.34 10.98
CA GLY A 55 9.75 0.45 9.85
C GLY A 55 9.12 0.09 8.50
N GLU A 56 8.26 -0.92 8.43
CA GLU A 56 7.66 -1.39 7.17
C GLU A 56 6.31 -0.76 6.84
N GLU A 57 5.58 -0.31 7.86
CA GLU A 57 4.31 0.39 7.77
C GLU A 57 4.48 1.87 8.17
N PHE A 58 3.74 2.77 7.49
CA PHE A 58 3.85 4.22 7.65
C PHE A 58 2.60 4.84 8.25
N ILE A 59 2.81 5.78 9.16
CA ILE A 59 1.79 6.54 9.86
C ILE A 59 1.86 7.99 9.39
N TYR A 60 0.72 8.56 9.00
CA TYR A 60 0.65 9.99 8.74
C TYR A 60 0.46 10.79 10.04
N LEU A 61 1.41 11.67 10.33
CA LEU A 61 1.34 12.63 11.43
C LEU A 61 1.08 14.01 10.80
N MET A 62 0.19 14.80 11.37
CA MET A 62 -0.24 16.05 10.75
C MET A 62 -0.62 17.11 11.76
N SER A 63 -0.28 18.36 11.45
CA SER A 63 -0.77 19.54 12.18
C SER A 63 -1.14 20.60 11.16
N GLY A 64 -2.38 21.11 11.25
CA GLY A 64 -2.98 21.95 10.21
C GLY A 64 -2.92 21.31 8.81
N PHE A 65 -2.14 21.91 7.92
CA PHE A 65 -1.93 21.46 6.52
C PHE A 65 -0.58 20.75 6.31
N VAL A 66 0.25 20.61 7.34
CA VAL A 66 1.53 19.90 7.26
C VAL A 66 1.29 18.42 7.55
N LYS A 67 1.84 17.52 6.73
CA LYS A 67 1.66 16.07 6.84
C LYS A 67 2.98 15.35 6.57
N PHE A 68 3.51 14.68 7.58
CA PHE A 68 4.69 13.81 7.51
C PHE A 68 4.29 12.33 7.44
N TYR A 69 5.23 11.49 7.03
CA TYR A 69 5.07 10.04 6.97
C TYR A 69 6.11 9.37 7.87
N TYR A 70 5.69 9.03 9.08
CA TYR A 70 6.54 8.40 10.09
C TYR A 70 6.58 6.87 9.87
N PRO A 71 7.76 6.26 9.63
CA PRO A 71 7.89 4.81 9.66
C PRO A 71 7.75 4.34 11.12
N TRP A 72 6.75 3.54 11.45
CA TRP A 72 6.52 3.10 12.83
C TRP A 72 7.68 2.22 13.34
N GLN A 73 8.41 2.63 14.38
CA GLN A 73 9.62 1.90 14.83
C GLN A 73 9.31 0.77 15.82
N GLY A 74 8.04 0.47 16.07
CA GLY A 74 7.62 -0.61 16.97
C GLY A 74 7.31 -0.17 18.39
N GLU A 75 7.01 1.12 18.62
CA GLU A 75 6.50 1.66 19.88
C GLU A 75 5.01 1.33 20.12
N ASP A 76 4.56 1.31 21.38
CA ASP A 76 3.13 1.23 21.75
C ASP A 76 2.48 2.62 21.95
N SER A 77 3.29 3.67 22.05
CA SER A 77 2.86 5.07 22.17
C SER A 77 3.75 6.00 21.33
N LEU A 78 3.12 6.93 20.62
CA LEU A 78 3.77 7.93 19.78
C LEU A 78 3.19 9.30 20.12
N ASP A 79 3.96 10.11 20.84
CA ASP A 79 3.69 11.54 20.99
C ASP A 79 4.44 12.33 19.94
N TYR A 80 3.77 13.26 19.25
CA TYR A 80 4.42 14.12 18.24
C TYR A 80 4.10 15.60 18.43
N ARG A 81 4.93 16.43 17.82
CA ARG A 81 4.64 17.85 17.56
C ARG A 81 5.33 18.29 16.28
N ILE A 82 4.76 19.30 15.62
CA ILE A 82 5.31 19.90 14.40
C ILE A 82 5.54 21.38 14.68
N GLU A 83 6.81 21.76 14.83
CA GLU A 83 7.25 23.10 15.24
C GLU A 83 8.27 23.62 14.22
N ASP A 84 8.10 24.84 13.71
CA ASP A 84 9.02 25.50 12.76
C ASP A 84 9.52 24.57 11.63
N GLY A 85 8.59 23.87 10.97
CA GLY A 85 8.87 22.92 9.89
C GLY A 85 9.47 21.57 10.32
N LEU A 86 9.77 21.35 11.60
CA LEU A 86 10.38 20.13 12.12
C LEU A 86 9.35 19.18 12.72
N LEU A 87 9.46 17.88 12.41
CA LEU A 87 8.71 16.81 13.07
C LEU A 87 9.52 16.23 14.23
N TRP A 88 8.98 16.40 15.44
CA TRP A 88 9.45 15.71 16.63
C TRP A 88 8.52 14.53 16.97
N VAL A 89 9.11 13.39 17.32
CA VAL A 89 8.38 12.18 17.78
C VAL A 89 9.09 11.61 18.99
N ASN A 90 8.39 11.45 20.11
CA ASN A 90 8.93 10.96 21.39
C ASN A 90 10.27 11.69 21.74
N ASP A 91 10.24 13.02 21.66
CA ASP A 91 11.36 13.99 21.83
C ASP A 91 12.59 13.81 20.91
N LYS A 92 12.49 13.02 19.83
CA LYS A 92 13.52 12.93 18.79
C LYS A 92 13.12 13.72 17.55
N LEU A 93 14.10 14.35 16.90
CA LEU A 93 13.89 15.00 15.61
C LEU A 93 13.93 13.94 14.49
N ILE A 94 12.78 13.66 13.88
CA ILE A 94 12.62 12.56 12.90
C ILE A 94 12.31 13.07 11.49
N GLY A 95 11.88 14.33 11.33
CA GLY A 95 11.61 14.89 10.01
C GLY A 95 11.74 16.39 9.86
N ALA A 96 11.85 16.85 8.62
CA ALA A 96 11.95 18.26 8.26
C ALA A 96 11.15 18.60 6.99
N ASN A 97 10.48 19.76 7.00
CA ASN A 97 9.90 20.39 5.82
C ASN A 97 10.98 21.28 5.18
N LEU A 98 11.43 20.93 3.98
CA LEU A 98 12.55 21.64 3.31
C LEU A 98 12.08 22.87 2.50
N GLU A 99 10.81 23.25 2.59
CA GLU A 99 10.32 24.60 2.24
C GLU A 99 10.53 25.59 3.42
N GLU A 100 10.49 25.10 4.66
CA GLU A 100 10.55 25.92 5.88
C GLU A 100 11.95 25.92 6.52
N VAL A 101 12.69 24.80 6.44
CA VAL A 101 13.97 24.60 7.12
C VAL A 101 15.11 24.36 6.13
N ALA A 102 16.10 25.25 6.13
CA ALA A 102 17.33 25.04 5.37
C ALA A 102 18.17 23.94 6.02
N PHE A 103 18.81 23.08 5.20
CA PHE A 103 19.61 21.97 5.71
C PHE A 103 20.65 22.39 6.76
N ALA A 104 21.27 23.56 6.58
CA ALA A 104 22.35 24.05 7.43
C ALA A 104 21.99 24.18 8.92
N ASP A 105 20.69 24.27 9.24
CA ASP A 105 20.17 24.45 10.59
C ASP A 105 19.81 23.10 11.27
N LEU A 106 19.89 21.99 10.54
CA LEU A 106 19.64 20.63 11.06
C LEU A 106 20.90 20.08 11.76
N SER A 107 20.78 19.83 13.07
CA SER A 107 21.88 19.32 13.92
C SER A 107 22.28 17.87 13.62
N ASN A 108 21.30 16.96 13.55
CA ASN A 108 21.48 15.51 13.47
C ASN A 108 20.80 14.93 12.22
N PRO A 109 21.28 15.23 10.99
CA PRO A 109 20.61 14.79 9.75
C PRO A 109 20.58 13.25 9.56
N GLU A 110 21.37 12.50 10.31
CA GLU A 110 21.30 11.04 10.38
C GLU A 110 20.08 10.50 11.16
N GLU A 111 19.42 11.31 12.00
CA GLU A 111 18.21 10.93 12.72
C GLU A 111 16.93 11.16 11.89
N ILE A 112 17.03 11.94 10.80
CA ILE A 112 15.92 12.25 9.89
C ILE A 112 15.53 11.01 9.07
N LEU A 113 14.30 10.54 9.26
CA LEU A 113 13.70 9.42 8.53
C LEU A 113 12.69 9.86 7.46
N THR A 114 12.17 11.08 7.54
CA THR A 114 11.19 11.64 6.58
C THR A 114 11.47 13.11 6.24
N VAL A 115 11.38 13.47 4.96
CA VAL A 115 11.36 14.88 4.53
C VAL A 115 10.22 15.15 3.57
N ILE A 116 9.69 16.37 3.62
CA ILE A 116 8.56 16.82 2.80
C ILE A 116 8.85 18.16 2.14
N ARG A 117 8.10 18.44 1.07
CA ARG A 117 8.21 19.63 0.20
C ARG A 117 9.66 19.94 -0.19
N VAL A 118 10.36 18.91 -0.66
CA VAL A 118 11.74 19.06 -1.14
C VAL A 118 11.74 19.87 -2.43
N GLU A 119 12.10 21.15 -2.34
CA GLU A 119 12.31 22.02 -3.50
C GLU A 119 13.55 21.61 -4.32
N ARG A 120 13.60 22.04 -5.60
CA ARG A 120 14.70 21.75 -6.54
C ARG A 120 16.07 22.12 -5.98
N GLN A 121 16.16 23.20 -5.21
CA GLN A 121 17.42 23.63 -4.58
C GLN A 121 17.91 22.67 -3.48
N HIS A 122 17.02 21.93 -2.82
CA HIS A 122 17.33 20.99 -1.74
C HIS A 122 17.47 19.53 -2.21
N MET A 123 17.00 19.18 -3.41
CA MET A 123 17.20 17.84 -4.02
C MET A 123 18.66 17.35 -3.96
N PRO A 124 19.72 18.16 -4.25
CA PRO A 124 21.11 17.73 -4.13
C PRO A 124 21.60 17.48 -2.70
N GLU A 125 20.85 17.90 -1.68
CA GLU A 125 21.17 17.76 -0.27
C GLU A 125 20.64 16.45 0.33
N LEU A 126 19.64 15.80 -0.29
CA LEU A 126 19.01 14.57 0.22
C LEU A 126 20.00 13.44 0.55
N LYS A 127 21.13 13.38 -0.17
CA LYS A 127 22.27 12.48 0.10
C LYS A 127 22.89 12.61 1.50
N ARG A 128 22.55 13.66 2.25
CA ARG A 128 23.01 13.94 3.61
C ARG A 128 22.09 13.34 4.69
N PHE A 129 20.92 12.80 4.30
CA PHE A 129 20.02 12.03 5.16
C PHE A 129 20.20 10.51 4.90
N PRO A 130 21.22 9.84 5.48
CA PRO A 130 21.55 8.45 5.13
C PRO A 130 20.45 7.44 5.47
N ASN A 131 19.62 7.74 6.48
CA ASN A 131 18.57 6.85 6.98
C ASN A 131 17.18 7.19 6.42
N LEU A 132 17.11 8.06 5.41
CA LEU A 132 15.85 8.56 4.87
C LEU A 132 14.97 7.43 4.28
N THR A 133 13.74 7.35 4.78
CA THR A 133 12.76 6.32 4.42
C THR A 133 11.54 6.86 3.66
N ALA A 134 11.17 8.13 3.88
CA ALA A 134 10.04 8.77 3.23
C ALA A 134 10.43 10.12 2.63
N VAL A 135 10.06 10.33 1.36
CA VAL A 135 10.24 11.61 0.66
C VAL A 135 8.93 12.05 0.01
N ARG A 136 8.54 13.31 0.26
CA ARG A 136 7.63 14.05 -0.60
C ARG A 136 8.37 15.23 -1.22
N VAL A 137 8.57 15.21 -2.54
CA VAL A 137 9.18 16.35 -3.26
C VAL A 137 8.14 17.43 -3.58
N SER A 138 8.59 18.62 -4.01
CA SER A 138 7.71 19.74 -4.39
C SER A 138 7.23 19.68 -5.85
N SER A 139 6.24 20.51 -6.20
CA SER A 139 5.53 20.46 -7.49
C SER A 139 6.33 20.96 -8.69
N GLU A 140 7.53 21.50 -8.51
CA GLU A 140 8.39 21.98 -9.58
C GLU A 140 9.52 20.99 -9.96
N ILE A 141 9.62 19.83 -9.30
CA ILE A 141 10.62 18.79 -9.55
C ILE A 141 10.34 18.02 -10.85
N ASP A 142 11.37 17.86 -11.69
CA ASP A 142 11.28 17.13 -12.97
C ASP A 142 12.12 15.83 -12.99
N ASP A 143 12.01 15.08 -14.09
CA ASP A 143 12.74 13.82 -14.34
C ASP A 143 14.25 13.92 -14.08
N ALA A 144 14.87 15.02 -14.51
CA ALA A 144 16.30 15.22 -14.37
C ALA A 144 16.70 15.50 -12.92
N ASP A 145 15.79 15.96 -12.05
CA ASP A 145 16.04 16.12 -10.62
C ASP A 145 15.96 14.79 -9.85
N LEU A 146 15.14 13.83 -10.30
CA LEU A 146 15.03 12.51 -9.67
C LEU A 146 16.34 11.71 -9.65
N LYS A 147 17.35 12.10 -10.45
CA LYS A 147 18.74 11.62 -10.35
C LYS A 147 19.30 11.69 -8.92
N HIS A 148 18.84 12.63 -8.11
CA HIS A 148 19.29 12.81 -6.72
C HIS A 148 18.72 11.75 -5.76
N LEU A 149 17.62 11.08 -6.12
CA LEU A 149 17.02 10.00 -5.32
C LEU A 149 17.75 8.66 -5.50
N ALA A 150 18.42 8.44 -6.63
CA ALA A 150 18.92 7.12 -7.06
C ALA A 150 19.89 6.40 -6.09
N GLY A 151 20.52 7.13 -5.16
CA GLY A 151 21.39 6.57 -4.12
C GLY A 151 20.71 6.30 -2.77
N LEU A 152 19.46 6.74 -2.58
CA LEU A 152 18.75 6.71 -1.30
C LEU A 152 18.06 5.35 -1.08
N THR A 153 18.86 4.28 -1.04
CA THR A 153 18.38 2.89 -1.03
C THR A 153 17.61 2.46 0.23
N ASN A 154 17.50 3.34 1.24
CA ASN A 154 16.65 3.18 2.41
C ASN A 154 15.20 3.67 2.19
N LEU A 155 14.90 4.34 1.07
CA LEU A 155 13.55 4.80 0.75
C LEU A 155 12.55 3.64 0.64
N ARG A 156 11.42 3.83 1.32
CA ARG A 156 10.26 2.94 1.43
C ARG A 156 8.97 3.64 0.99
N TRP A 157 8.89 4.96 1.13
CA TRP A 157 7.74 5.77 0.75
C TRP A 157 8.19 6.94 -0.14
N LEU A 158 7.58 7.10 -1.32
CA LEU A 158 7.93 8.16 -2.26
C LEU A 158 6.69 8.74 -2.95
N TRP A 159 6.57 10.06 -2.92
CA TRP A 159 5.59 10.85 -3.66
C TRP A 159 6.27 11.80 -4.64
N LEU A 160 5.73 11.86 -5.85
CA LEU A 160 6.24 12.60 -7.00
C LEU A 160 5.13 13.53 -7.56
N PRO A 161 5.49 14.61 -8.27
CA PRO A 161 4.52 15.46 -8.94
C PRO A 161 4.08 14.88 -10.29
N ASP A 162 2.95 15.40 -10.78
CA ASP A 162 2.32 15.14 -12.08
C ASP A 162 3.29 15.15 -13.28
N GLN A 163 4.20 16.12 -13.36
CA GLN A 163 5.07 16.31 -14.54
C GLN A 163 6.17 15.25 -14.74
N ILE A 164 6.24 14.20 -13.90
CA ILE A 164 7.22 13.11 -14.05
C ILE A 164 6.83 12.17 -15.20
N THR A 165 7.82 11.79 -16.01
CA THR A 165 7.66 10.92 -17.18
C THR A 165 8.43 9.60 -17.04
N ASP A 166 8.29 8.71 -18.04
CA ASP A 166 9.00 7.43 -18.10
C ASP A 166 10.52 7.54 -17.87
N ALA A 167 11.12 8.68 -18.25
CA ALA A 167 12.55 8.94 -18.03
C ALA A 167 12.90 9.12 -16.54
N GLY A 168 12.05 9.80 -15.77
CA GLY A 168 12.23 9.99 -14.32
C GLY A 168 12.18 8.68 -13.54
N LEU A 169 11.27 7.77 -13.90
CA LEU A 169 11.21 6.42 -13.32
C LEU A 169 12.49 5.60 -13.53
N GLY A 170 13.26 5.89 -14.59
CA GLY A 170 14.57 5.30 -14.82
C GLY A 170 15.52 5.46 -13.64
N HIS A 171 15.51 6.64 -12.99
CA HIS A 171 16.34 6.94 -11.81
C HIS A 171 15.91 6.18 -10.55
N LEU A 172 14.67 5.70 -10.47
CA LEU A 172 14.12 5.02 -9.29
C LEU A 172 14.35 3.50 -9.30
N SER A 173 14.80 2.95 -10.43
CA SER A 173 14.96 1.50 -10.65
C SER A 173 15.91 0.79 -9.66
N GLY A 174 16.81 1.53 -9.01
CA GLY A 174 17.70 1.03 -7.94
C GLY A 174 17.08 0.99 -6.54
N LEU A 175 15.93 1.64 -6.31
CA LEU A 175 15.33 1.84 -5.00
C LEU A 175 14.51 0.63 -4.54
N THR A 176 15.13 -0.55 -4.54
CA THR A 176 14.48 -1.85 -4.33
C THR A 176 13.80 -2.02 -2.96
N ASN A 177 13.97 -1.06 -2.04
CA ASN A 177 13.24 -0.99 -0.78
C ASN A 177 11.91 -0.22 -0.83
N LEU A 178 11.54 0.42 -1.95
CA LEU A 178 10.24 1.07 -2.06
C LEU A 178 9.10 0.09 -1.72
N ARG A 179 8.22 0.55 -0.82
CA ARG A 179 7.00 -0.11 -0.35
C ARG A 179 5.77 0.62 -0.87
N VAL A 180 5.80 1.96 -0.89
CA VAL A 180 4.76 2.83 -1.44
C VAL A 180 5.37 3.73 -2.50
N LEU A 181 4.75 3.78 -3.67
CA LEU A 181 5.10 4.70 -4.76
C LEU A 181 3.81 5.31 -5.31
N ASP A 182 3.66 6.63 -5.17
CA ASP A 182 2.55 7.38 -5.74
C ASP A 182 2.99 7.98 -7.09
N LEU A 183 2.30 7.58 -8.16
CA LEU A 183 2.44 8.09 -9.53
C LEU A 183 1.10 8.65 -10.06
N LYS A 184 0.18 9.06 -9.18
CA LYS A 184 -1.13 9.56 -9.57
C LYS A 184 -1.01 10.84 -10.42
N ASP A 185 -1.86 10.95 -11.45
CA ASP A 185 -1.93 12.10 -12.36
C ASP A 185 -0.61 12.37 -13.13
N THR A 186 0.26 11.36 -13.24
CA THR A 186 1.56 11.49 -13.92
C THR A 186 1.55 11.12 -15.40
N ASP A 187 2.49 11.68 -16.15
CA ASP A 187 2.66 11.49 -17.59
C ASP A 187 3.22 10.09 -18.00
N ILE A 188 3.28 9.14 -17.04
CA ILE A 188 3.81 7.78 -17.18
C ILE A 188 3.00 6.92 -18.16
N THR A 189 3.72 6.11 -18.93
CA THR A 189 3.16 5.15 -19.90
C THR A 189 3.53 3.69 -19.55
N ASP A 190 3.06 2.76 -20.39
CA ASP A 190 3.46 1.34 -20.37
C ASP A 190 4.99 1.11 -20.38
N ALA A 191 5.77 2.06 -20.92
CA ALA A 191 7.23 1.95 -20.96
C ALA A 191 7.87 2.28 -19.61
N GLY A 192 7.40 3.31 -18.89
CA GLY A 192 7.91 3.68 -17.56
C GLY A 192 7.75 2.57 -16.53
N LEU A 193 6.62 1.85 -16.57
CA LEU A 193 6.39 0.68 -15.72
C LEU A 193 7.47 -0.40 -15.84
N ALA A 194 8.22 -0.47 -16.96
CA ALA A 194 9.31 -1.43 -17.12
C ALA A 194 10.44 -1.21 -16.09
N HIS A 195 10.63 0.01 -15.59
CA HIS A 195 11.61 0.33 -14.55
C HIS A 195 11.21 -0.20 -13.17
N LEU A 196 9.91 -0.37 -12.89
CA LEU A 196 9.43 -0.84 -11.59
C LEU A 196 9.65 -2.35 -11.34
N LYS A 197 10.01 -3.11 -12.38
CA LYS A 197 10.19 -4.58 -12.33
C LYS A 197 11.22 -5.07 -11.28
N GLY A 198 12.16 -4.20 -10.87
CA GLY A 198 13.13 -4.49 -9.81
C GLY A 198 12.57 -4.34 -8.38
N LEU A 199 11.50 -3.55 -8.21
CA LEU A 199 11.00 -3.03 -6.93
C LEU A 199 10.08 -4.04 -6.22
N LYS A 200 10.54 -5.28 -6.07
CA LYS A 200 9.74 -6.43 -5.58
C LYS A 200 9.15 -6.27 -4.18
N ASN A 201 9.59 -5.27 -3.42
CA ASN A 201 9.05 -4.96 -2.09
C ASN A 201 7.88 -3.96 -2.13
N LEU A 202 7.46 -3.47 -3.30
CA LEU A 202 6.27 -2.64 -3.44
C LEU A 202 5.04 -3.36 -2.86
N ARG A 203 4.40 -2.66 -1.94
CA ARG A 203 3.15 -3.00 -1.24
C ARG A 203 2.00 -2.14 -1.78
N GLU A 204 2.27 -0.91 -2.20
CA GLU A 204 1.28 0.05 -2.66
C GLU A 204 1.81 0.80 -3.89
N LEU A 205 0.99 0.90 -4.93
CA LEU A 205 1.30 1.58 -6.18
C LEU A 205 0.05 2.31 -6.67
N ASP A 206 0.11 3.64 -6.75
CA ASP A 206 -0.95 4.47 -7.32
C ASP A 206 -0.61 4.80 -8.78
N LEU A 207 -1.47 4.39 -9.71
CA LEU A 207 -1.36 4.68 -11.15
C LEU A 207 -2.58 5.45 -11.66
N GLY A 208 -3.41 6.02 -10.77
CA GLY A 208 -4.64 6.71 -11.16
C GLY A 208 -4.35 7.89 -12.10
N TRP A 209 -5.24 8.13 -13.08
CA TRP A 209 -5.11 9.15 -14.14
C TRP A 209 -3.89 9.04 -15.08
N THR A 210 -3.00 8.06 -14.92
CA THR A 210 -1.82 7.89 -15.81
C THR A 210 -2.19 7.42 -17.22
N LYS A 211 -1.23 7.55 -18.15
CA LYS A 211 -1.36 7.12 -19.57
C LYS A 211 -1.08 5.63 -19.75
N ILE A 212 -1.22 4.83 -18.68
CA ILE A 212 -0.97 3.39 -18.67
C ILE A 212 -2.15 2.64 -19.28
N THR A 213 -1.85 1.58 -20.03
CA THR A 213 -2.81 0.67 -20.65
C THR A 213 -2.70 -0.73 -20.05
N GLY A 214 -3.61 -1.62 -20.47
CA GLY A 214 -3.52 -3.04 -20.12
C GLY A 214 -2.18 -3.70 -20.52
N ALA A 215 -1.44 -3.14 -21.48
CA ALA A 215 -0.14 -3.66 -21.90
C ALA A 215 0.99 -3.31 -20.91
N GLY A 216 0.87 -2.23 -20.12
CA GLY A 216 1.83 -1.86 -19.08
C GLY A 216 1.80 -2.80 -17.88
N LEU A 217 0.61 -3.30 -17.50
CA LEU A 217 0.43 -4.18 -16.34
C LEU A 217 1.31 -5.44 -16.35
N ARG A 218 1.77 -5.91 -17.53
CA ARG A 218 2.71 -7.05 -17.62
C ARG A 218 4.04 -6.81 -16.89
N HIS A 219 4.42 -5.55 -16.67
CA HIS A 219 5.65 -5.19 -15.97
C HIS A 219 5.53 -5.29 -14.44
N LEU A 220 4.30 -5.29 -13.91
CA LEU A 220 4.02 -5.58 -12.48
C LEU A 220 4.18 -7.07 -12.13
N LYS A 221 4.37 -7.95 -13.14
CA LYS A 221 4.53 -9.39 -12.91
C LYS A 221 5.77 -9.69 -12.07
N GLY A 222 5.55 -10.20 -10.86
CA GLY A 222 6.59 -10.53 -9.89
C GLY A 222 6.68 -9.54 -8.72
N LEU A 223 5.87 -8.48 -8.71
CA LEU A 223 5.64 -7.61 -7.54
C LEU A 223 4.66 -8.29 -6.56
N THR A 224 4.95 -9.53 -6.17
CA THR A 224 4.01 -10.39 -5.42
C THR A 224 3.72 -9.92 -3.99
N ASN A 225 4.39 -8.86 -3.52
CA ASN A 225 4.12 -8.21 -2.24
C ASN A 225 3.06 -7.10 -2.33
N LEU A 226 2.56 -6.79 -3.53
CA LEU A 226 1.59 -5.72 -3.74
C LEU A 226 0.26 -6.03 -3.03
N ARG A 227 -0.16 -5.09 -2.17
CA ARG A 227 -1.37 -5.08 -1.33
C ARG A 227 -2.40 -4.04 -1.84
N VAL A 228 -1.94 -2.94 -2.41
CA VAL A 228 -2.77 -1.85 -2.97
C VAL A 228 -2.34 -1.57 -4.40
N LEU A 229 -3.31 -1.47 -5.31
CA LEU A 229 -3.12 -1.02 -6.69
C LEU A 229 -4.30 -0.12 -7.09
N ASP A 230 -4.04 1.16 -7.30
CA ASP A 230 -5.03 2.10 -7.87
C ASP A 230 -4.81 2.18 -9.39
N LEU A 231 -5.85 1.87 -10.17
CA LEU A 231 -5.89 2.00 -11.64
C LEU A 231 -6.98 2.98 -12.10
N TRP A 232 -7.49 3.82 -11.20
CA TRP A 232 -8.62 4.72 -11.43
C TRP A 232 -8.39 5.60 -12.66
N ARG A 233 -9.33 5.58 -13.61
CA ARG A 233 -9.30 6.39 -14.85
C ARG A 233 -8.08 6.17 -15.74
N THR A 234 -7.52 4.97 -15.74
CA THR A 234 -6.50 4.53 -16.72
C THR A 234 -7.12 3.87 -17.96
N ALA A 235 -6.38 3.79 -19.06
CA ALA A 235 -6.83 3.19 -20.33
C ALA A 235 -6.76 1.65 -20.32
N ILE A 236 -7.25 1.03 -19.25
CA ILE A 236 -7.16 -0.40 -19.00
C ILE A 236 -8.48 -1.09 -19.35
N THR A 237 -8.38 -2.24 -20.02
CA THR A 237 -9.49 -3.07 -20.51
C THR A 237 -9.35 -4.50 -19.99
N ASP A 238 -10.34 -5.36 -20.27
CA ASP A 238 -10.37 -6.80 -19.96
C ASP A 238 -9.07 -7.55 -20.28
N ALA A 239 -8.37 -7.14 -21.35
CA ALA A 239 -7.12 -7.74 -21.78
C ALA A 239 -5.95 -7.47 -20.81
N GLY A 240 -5.99 -6.37 -20.07
CA GLY A 240 -4.95 -6.00 -19.09
C GLY A 240 -5.04 -6.80 -17.79
N LEU A 241 -6.25 -7.06 -17.29
CA LEU A 241 -6.47 -7.73 -16.00
C LEU A 241 -5.84 -9.13 -15.90
N VAL A 242 -5.61 -9.80 -17.04
CA VAL A 242 -4.91 -11.10 -17.09
C VAL A 242 -3.50 -11.06 -16.47
N HIS A 243 -2.88 -9.88 -16.36
CA HIS A 243 -1.57 -9.67 -15.76
C HIS A 243 -1.60 -9.56 -14.22
N LEU A 244 -2.74 -9.23 -13.61
CA LEU A 244 -2.87 -9.10 -12.16
C LEU A 244 -2.99 -10.45 -11.43
N LYS A 245 -3.35 -11.53 -12.13
CA LYS A 245 -3.67 -12.85 -11.56
C LYS A 245 -2.61 -13.45 -10.61
N ASP A 246 -1.34 -13.08 -10.79
CA ASP A 246 -0.19 -13.60 -10.01
C ASP A 246 0.04 -12.77 -8.72
N LEU A 247 -0.70 -11.66 -8.51
CA LEU A 247 -0.61 -10.74 -7.38
C LEU A 247 -1.49 -11.18 -6.19
N ALA A 248 -1.34 -12.42 -5.75
CA ALA A 248 -2.25 -13.06 -4.78
C ALA A 248 -2.34 -12.38 -3.40
N ASN A 249 -1.47 -11.43 -3.07
CA ASN A 249 -1.50 -10.64 -1.83
C ASN A 249 -2.33 -9.35 -1.92
N LEU A 250 -2.91 -9.03 -3.08
CA LEU A 250 -3.66 -7.80 -3.29
C LEU A 250 -4.91 -7.75 -2.39
N ARG A 251 -5.08 -6.62 -1.69
CA ARG A 251 -6.14 -6.34 -0.72
C ARG A 251 -7.05 -5.20 -1.16
N VAL A 252 -6.52 -4.25 -1.92
CA VAL A 252 -7.20 -3.06 -2.44
C VAL A 252 -6.94 -2.97 -3.94
N LEU A 253 -8.00 -2.85 -4.73
CA LEU A 253 -7.92 -2.64 -6.17
C LEU A 253 -8.99 -1.63 -6.62
N ASP A 254 -8.57 -0.50 -7.17
CA ASP A 254 -9.48 0.46 -7.82
C ASP A 254 -9.47 0.24 -9.35
N LEU A 255 -10.67 0.08 -9.93
CA LEU A 255 -10.91 -0.04 -11.37
C LEU A 255 -11.91 1.01 -11.88
N GLY A 256 -12.31 1.98 -11.06
CA GLY A 256 -13.32 2.99 -11.41
C GLY A 256 -12.90 3.83 -12.63
N GLY A 257 -13.85 4.11 -13.52
CA GLY A 257 -13.57 4.89 -14.74
C GLY A 257 -12.57 4.27 -15.73
N THR A 258 -12.31 2.96 -15.64
CA THR A 258 -11.57 2.18 -16.67
C THR A 258 -12.52 1.55 -17.69
N ASP A 259 -12.01 1.01 -18.80
CA ASP A 259 -12.78 0.34 -19.88
C ASP A 259 -12.93 -1.19 -19.65
N ILE A 260 -13.00 -1.65 -18.39
CA ILE A 260 -13.18 -3.06 -18.02
C ILE A 260 -14.67 -3.45 -18.01
N THR A 261 -15.01 -4.58 -18.61
CA THR A 261 -16.35 -5.16 -18.67
C THR A 261 -16.48 -6.39 -17.75
N ASP A 262 -17.69 -6.95 -17.67
CA ASP A 262 -17.97 -8.23 -17.01
C ASP A 262 -16.98 -9.33 -17.41
N ALA A 263 -16.58 -9.36 -18.68
CA ALA A 263 -15.64 -10.34 -19.22
C ALA A 263 -14.21 -10.18 -18.66
N GLY A 264 -13.82 -8.99 -18.17
CA GLY A 264 -12.56 -8.77 -17.48
C GLY A 264 -12.55 -9.31 -16.05
N LEU A 265 -13.66 -9.18 -15.32
CA LEU A 265 -13.73 -9.51 -13.88
C LEU A 265 -13.41 -10.98 -13.57
N ARG A 266 -13.60 -11.91 -14.53
CA ARG A 266 -13.16 -13.31 -14.42
C ARG A 266 -11.69 -13.45 -14.00
N HIS A 267 -10.83 -12.52 -14.38
CA HIS A 267 -9.39 -12.53 -14.08
C HIS A 267 -9.08 -12.17 -12.62
N LEU A 268 -10.03 -11.57 -11.89
CA LEU A 268 -9.90 -11.24 -10.47
C LEU A 268 -10.18 -12.45 -9.56
N SER A 269 -10.81 -13.52 -10.06
CA SER A 269 -11.31 -14.65 -9.26
C SER A 269 -10.27 -15.39 -8.41
N GLY A 270 -8.97 -15.27 -8.74
CA GLY A 270 -7.86 -15.81 -7.93
C GLY A 270 -7.35 -14.87 -6.84
N LEU A 271 -7.77 -13.60 -6.81
CA LEU A 271 -7.30 -12.57 -5.87
C LEU A 271 -8.10 -12.61 -4.56
N THR A 272 -8.20 -13.79 -3.95
CA THR A 272 -9.07 -14.07 -2.81
C THR A 272 -8.70 -13.33 -1.51
N ASN A 273 -7.58 -12.60 -1.48
CA ASN A 273 -7.20 -11.68 -0.41
C ASN A 273 -7.79 -10.26 -0.54
N LEU A 274 -8.51 -9.96 -1.64
CA LEU A 274 -9.18 -8.67 -1.82
C LEU A 274 -10.15 -8.39 -0.68
N ARG A 275 -10.06 -7.17 -0.13
CA ARG A 275 -10.89 -6.62 0.95
C ARG A 275 -11.66 -5.38 0.50
N TRP A 276 -11.12 -4.65 -0.46
CA TRP A 276 -11.64 -3.39 -1.00
C TRP A 276 -11.59 -3.47 -2.53
N LEU A 277 -12.70 -3.16 -3.19
CA LEU A 277 -12.81 -3.19 -4.65
C LEU A 277 -13.78 -2.11 -5.16
N TRP A 278 -13.34 -1.27 -6.09
CA TRP A 278 -14.23 -0.36 -6.86
C TRP A 278 -14.37 -0.90 -8.27
N LEU A 279 -15.61 -1.12 -8.74
CA LEU A 279 -15.90 -1.58 -10.10
C LEU A 279 -16.23 -0.43 -11.08
N PRO A 280 -15.87 -0.55 -12.37
CA PRO A 280 -16.20 0.47 -13.37
C PRO A 280 -17.68 0.47 -13.79
N ASP A 281 -18.16 1.64 -14.18
CA ASP A 281 -19.55 2.01 -14.45
C ASP A 281 -20.28 1.13 -15.50
N GLN A 282 -19.57 0.34 -16.33
CA GLN A 282 -20.21 -0.58 -17.29
C GLN A 282 -20.45 -2.01 -16.78
N ILE A 283 -20.05 -2.36 -15.56
CA ILE A 283 -20.32 -3.70 -15.00
C ILE A 283 -21.83 -3.93 -14.83
N THR A 284 -22.27 -5.15 -15.12
CA THR A 284 -23.66 -5.63 -15.00
C THR A 284 -23.78 -6.77 -14.00
N ASP A 285 -25.00 -7.27 -13.79
CA ASP A 285 -25.31 -8.48 -13.02
C ASP A 285 -24.43 -9.68 -13.40
N ALA A 286 -24.07 -9.81 -14.68
CA ALA A 286 -23.21 -10.90 -15.17
C ALA A 286 -21.77 -10.79 -14.65
N GLY A 287 -21.25 -9.57 -14.46
CA GLY A 287 -19.91 -9.33 -13.93
C GLY A 287 -19.79 -9.73 -12.45
N LEU A 288 -20.83 -9.48 -11.65
CA LEU A 288 -20.86 -9.87 -10.24
C LEU A 288 -20.72 -11.39 -10.03
N ALA A 289 -21.10 -12.20 -11.03
CA ALA A 289 -20.96 -13.66 -10.98
C ALA A 289 -19.50 -14.10 -10.78
N HIS A 290 -18.53 -13.29 -11.20
CA HIS A 290 -17.09 -13.57 -11.05
C HIS A 290 -16.54 -13.22 -9.67
N LEU A 291 -17.28 -12.45 -8.84
CA LEU A 291 -16.81 -11.98 -7.53
C LEU A 291 -17.14 -12.96 -6.38
N LYS A 292 -17.99 -13.97 -6.62
CA LYS A 292 -18.45 -14.97 -5.62
C LYS A 292 -17.34 -15.65 -4.81
N GLY A 293 -16.13 -15.78 -5.37
CA GLY A 293 -14.98 -16.38 -4.69
C GLY A 293 -14.19 -15.42 -3.78
N LEU A 294 -14.48 -14.12 -3.82
CA LEU A 294 -13.75 -13.06 -3.11
C LEU A 294 -14.30 -12.85 -1.69
N THR A 295 -14.45 -13.94 -0.93
CA THR A 295 -15.15 -13.96 0.37
C THR A 295 -14.46 -13.16 1.49
N ASN A 296 -13.27 -12.60 1.25
CA ASN A 296 -12.62 -11.63 2.13
C ASN A 296 -13.00 -10.17 1.88
N LEU A 297 -13.83 -9.88 0.86
CA LEU A 297 -14.32 -8.52 0.59
C LEU A 297 -15.06 -7.96 1.82
N ARG A 298 -14.73 -6.71 2.13
CA ARG A 298 -15.24 -5.91 3.26
C ARG A 298 -15.84 -4.59 2.77
N TRP A 299 -15.32 -4.04 1.67
CA TRP A 299 -15.85 -2.86 1.00
C TRP A 299 -15.96 -3.14 -0.51
N LEU A 300 -17.12 -2.84 -1.10
CA LEU A 300 -17.38 -2.98 -2.53
C LEU A 300 -18.14 -1.75 -3.04
N TRP A 301 -17.59 -1.05 -4.04
CA TRP A 301 -18.28 0.04 -4.74
C TRP A 301 -18.83 -0.45 -6.07
N LEU A 302 -20.15 -0.41 -6.19
CA LEU A 302 -20.93 -0.60 -7.40
C LEU A 302 -21.54 0.74 -7.88
N TYR A 303 -21.04 1.87 -7.36
CA TYR A 303 -21.53 3.21 -7.67
C TYR A 303 -21.53 3.47 -9.18
N GLY A 304 -22.68 3.86 -9.74
CA GLY A 304 -22.86 4.12 -11.17
C GLY A 304 -22.84 2.89 -12.08
N THR A 305 -22.77 1.68 -11.55
CA THR A 305 -22.79 0.45 -12.35
C THR A 305 -24.20 0.09 -12.84
N LYS A 306 -24.28 -0.78 -13.85
CA LYS A 306 -25.52 -1.26 -14.47
C LYS A 306 -26.02 -2.55 -13.81
N VAL A 307 -25.85 -2.63 -12.50
CA VAL A 307 -26.34 -3.73 -11.67
C VAL A 307 -27.80 -3.47 -11.30
N THR A 308 -28.59 -4.53 -11.27
CA THR A 308 -29.99 -4.55 -10.86
C THR A 308 -30.19 -5.50 -9.66
N ASP A 309 -31.41 -5.56 -9.13
CA ASP A 309 -31.80 -6.55 -8.11
C ASP A 309 -31.40 -7.99 -8.46
N ALA A 310 -31.36 -8.34 -9.75
CA ALA A 310 -31.01 -9.68 -10.22
C ALA A 310 -29.52 -10.04 -10.03
N GLY A 311 -28.63 -9.05 -9.96
CA GLY A 311 -27.20 -9.25 -9.69
C GLY A 311 -26.88 -9.50 -8.21
N LEU A 312 -27.75 -9.07 -7.29
CA LEU A 312 -27.48 -9.12 -5.84
C LEU A 312 -27.37 -10.56 -5.29
N VAL A 313 -28.03 -11.53 -5.94
CA VAL A 313 -27.89 -12.98 -5.69
C VAL A 313 -26.45 -13.51 -5.94
N HIS A 314 -25.53 -12.66 -6.38
CA HIS A 314 -24.11 -12.98 -6.53
C HIS A 314 -23.24 -12.42 -5.39
N LEU A 315 -23.81 -11.59 -4.51
CA LEU A 315 -23.14 -11.00 -3.34
C LEU A 315 -23.49 -11.70 -2.02
N GLU A 316 -24.58 -12.48 -1.97
CA GLU A 316 -25.07 -13.19 -0.75
C GLU A 316 -24.00 -14.02 -0.03
N GLY A 317 -23.05 -14.60 -0.75
CA GLY A 317 -21.95 -15.40 -0.20
C GLY A 317 -20.79 -14.58 0.39
N LEU A 318 -20.79 -13.25 0.25
CA LEU A 318 -19.72 -12.35 0.69
C LEU A 318 -19.96 -11.91 2.14
N THR A 319 -20.11 -12.85 3.07
CA THR A 319 -20.52 -12.60 4.46
C THR A 319 -19.53 -11.78 5.32
N ASN A 320 -18.36 -11.44 4.80
CA ASN A 320 -17.43 -10.47 5.41
C ASN A 320 -17.68 -9.01 4.97
N LEU A 321 -18.62 -8.76 4.05
CA LEU A 321 -18.89 -7.43 3.51
C LEU A 321 -19.47 -6.52 4.61
N ARG A 322 -18.79 -5.39 4.84
CA ARG A 322 -19.14 -4.38 5.86
C ARG A 322 -19.74 -3.12 5.25
N VAL A 323 -19.35 -2.81 4.02
CA VAL A 323 -19.83 -1.67 3.24
C VAL A 323 -20.09 -2.10 1.81
N LEU A 324 -21.25 -1.71 1.30
CA LEU A 324 -21.64 -1.86 -0.10
C LEU A 324 -22.21 -0.52 -0.57
N ASP A 325 -21.64 0.06 -1.62
CA ASP A 325 -22.13 1.30 -2.23
C ASP A 325 -22.85 0.96 -3.54
N LEU A 326 -24.14 1.25 -3.59
CA LEU A 326 -25.06 1.02 -4.71
C LEU A 326 -25.56 2.33 -5.33
N GLY A 327 -24.98 3.48 -4.97
CA GLY A 327 -25.46 4.78 -5.41
C GLY A 327 -25.46 4.91 -6.94
N ARG A 328 -26.58 5.39 -7.51
CA ARG A 328 -26.79 5.49 -8.97
C ARG A 328 -26.73 4.16 -9.74
N THR A 329 -27.17 3.06 -9.12
CA THR A 329 -27.49 1.79 -9.82
C THR A 329 -29.00 1.71 -10.14
N ASP A 330 -29.42 0.67 -10.88
CA ASP A 330 -30.84 0.35 -11.13
C ASP A 330 -31.41 -0.63 -10.08
N ILE A 331 -30.78 -0.73 -8.90
CA ILE A 331 -31.24 -1.52 -7.75
C ILE A 331 -32.40 -0.82 -7.03
N THR A 332 -33.34 -1.59 -6.50
CA THR A 332 -34.50 -1.10 -5.75
C THR A 332 -34.39 -1.35 -4.25
N ASP A 333 -35.18 -0.62 -3.46
CA ASP A 333 -35.37 -0.85 -2.02
C ASP A 333 -35.69 -2.33 -1.71
N ALA A 334 -36.43 -3.01 -2.60
CA ALA A 334 -36.80 -4.41 -2.43
C ALA A 334 -35.60 -5.35 -2.63
N GLY A 335 -34.71 -5.07 -3.59
CA GLY A 335 -33.45 -5.79 -3.74
C GLY A 335 -32.52 -5.59 -2.55
N VAL A 336 -32.45 -4.37 -2.01
CA VAL A 336 -31.70 -4.05 -0.79
C VAL A 336 -32.25 -4.79 0.44
N GLU A 337 -33.57 -4.80 0.63
CA GLU A 337 -34.21 -5.54 1.75
C GLU A 337 -34.12 -7.07 1.59
N GLU A 338 -34.02 -7.61 0.38
CA GLU A 338 -33.70 -9.04 0.18
C GLU A 338 -32.23 -9.32 0.53
N LEU A 339 -31.28 -8.54 0.02
CA LEU A 339 -29.85 -8.73 0.27
C LEU A 339 -29.49 -8.60 1.77
N LYS A 340 -30.16 -7.71 2.51
CA LYS A 340 -29.99 -7.58 3.98
C LYS A 340 -30.30 -8.87 4.74
N LYS A 341 -31.10 -9.80 4.20
CA LYS A 341 -31.38 -11.09 4.85
C LYS A 341 -30.18 -12.04 4.76
N ALA A 342 -29.36 -11.91 3.71
CA ALA A 342 -28.10 -12.64 3.55
C ALA A 342 -26.92 -11.93 4.23
N LEU A 343 -26.90 -10.58 4.18
CA LEU A 343 -25.81 -9.73 4.67
C LEU A 343 -26.29 -8.72 5.76
N PRO A 344 -26.81 -9.17 6.91
CA PRO A 344 -27.44 -8.29 7.91
C PRO A 344 -26.48 -7.28 8.56
N GLU A 345 -25.18 -7.61 8.64
CA GLU A 345 -24.14 -6.74 9.21
C GLU A 345 -23.53 -5.76 8.17
N CYS A 346 -23.96 -5.83 6.90
CA CYS A 346 -23.40 -5.00 5.83
C CYS A 346 -24.10 -3.64 5.79
N LYS A 347 -23.34 -2.55 5.95
CA LYS A 347 -23.85 -1.20 5.73
C LYS A 347 -23.98 -0.92 4.23
N ILE A 348 -25.20 -1.06 3.71
CA ILE A 348 -25.55 -0.71 2.35
C ILE A 348 -25.85 0.80 2.27
N TYR A 349 -25.20 1.48 1.32
CA TYR A 349 -25.57 2.80 0.82
C TYR A 349 -26.23 2.62 -0.56
N HIS A 350 -27.29 3.38 -0.83
CA HIS A 350 -28.18 3.25 -1.99
C HIS A 350 -28.72 4.64 -2.35
#